data_AF-A0A4D8PL41-F1
#
_entry.id   AF-A0A4D8PL41-F1
#
_cell.length_a   1.000
_cell.length_b   1.000
_cell.length_c   1.000
_cell.angle_alpha   90.00
_cell.angle_beta   90.00
_cell.angle_gamma   90.00
#
_symmetry.space_group_name_H-M   'P 1'
#
loop_
_entity.id
_entity.type
_entity.pdbx_description
1 polymer ?
#
loop_
_entity_poly.entity_id
_entity_poly.type
_entity_poly.pdbx_seq_one_letter_code
_entity_poly.pdbx_strand_id
1 'polypeptide(L)'
;MGAPADHHRLLQGNRRFPAALKKLKAAARWWARGGKPAVPARRSGAAGTAKVAADLAAFGAPRELVDRWAGRATDQEDDPEAGHFRVRPDCWKAVSLFARLETQWQWVGSGMAGAERTGLRYEAIGVTAGMAGITMTTALFDDLQVMEAAALGELAKIMKERIDRLDRERPRGRGR
;
A
#
# COMPACT_ATOMS: atom_id res chain seq x y z
N MET A 1 -9.74 -51.56 12.49
CA MET A 1 -10.43 -50.32 12.88
C MET A 1 -9.37 -49.31 13.30
N GLY A 2 -8.92 -48.46 12.36
CA GLY A 2 -7.93 -47.41 12.63
C GLY A 2 -8.65 -46.10 12.92
N ALA A 3 -8.30 -45.44 14.02
CA ALA A 3 -8.88 -44.18 14.45
C ALA A 3 -8.77 -43.08 13.36
N PRO A 4 -9.81 -42.24 13.15
CA PRO A 4 -9.73 -41.13 12.22
C PRO A 4 -8.79 -40.06 12.79
N ALA A 5 -7.80 -39.67 11.99
CA ALA A 5 -6.85 -38.62 12.31
C ALA A 5 -7.56 -37.27 12.51
N ASP A 6 -7.23 -36.59 13.60
CA ASP A 6 -7.67 -35.24 13.94
C ASP A 6 -7.41 -34.24 12.79
N HIS A 7 -8.46 -33.94 12.03
CA HIS A 7 -8.48 -32.87 11.03
C HIS A 7 -8.36 -31.45 11.66
N HIS A 8 -8.39 -31.36 12.99
CA HIS A 8 -8.34 -30.09 13.73
C HIS A 8 -6.93 -29.48 13.89
N ARG A 9 -5.87 -30.17 13.44
CA ARG A 9 -4.48 -29.67 13.55
C ARG A 9 -4.02 -28.79 12.37
N LEU A 10 -4.87 -28.56 11.36
CA LEU A 10 -4.52 -27.83 10.13
C LEU A 10 -4.60 -26.29 10.23
N LEU A 11 -5.08 -25.73 11.34
CA LEU A 11 -5.25 -24.27 11.50
C LEU A 11 -4.30 -23.62 12.52
N GLN A 12 -3.31 -24.36 13.04
CA GLN A 12 -2.38 -23.86 14.06
C GLN A 12 -1.03 -23.37 13.51
N GLY A 13 -0.92 -23.12 12.21
CA GLY A 13 0.31 -22.62 11.59
C GLY A 13 0.37 -21.09 11.54
N ASN A 14 1.36 -20.50 12.22
CA ASN A 14 1.73 -19.08 12.19
C ASN A 14 0.75 -18.07 12.83
N ARG A 15 0.91 -17.86 14.14
CA ARG A 15 0.49 -16.59 14.78
C ARG A 15 1.39 -15.45 14.29
N ARG A 16 1.20 -14.98 13.06
CA ARG A 16 1.81 -13.73 12.62
C ARG A 16 1.17 -12.57 13.32
N PHE A 17 1.99 -11.63 13.79
CA PHE A 17 1.50 -10.45 14.46
C PHE A 17 0.62 -9.61 13.52
N PRO A 18 -0.59 -9.18 13.95
CA PRO A 18 -1.49 -8.36 13.13
C PRO A 18 -0.83 -7.09 12.58
N ALA A 19 0.20 -6.56 13.26
CA ALA A 19 0.96 -5.40 12.82
C ALA A 19 1.78 -5.64 11.54
N ALA A 20 2.36 -6.83 11.35
CA ALA A 20 3.13 -7.18 10.15
C ALA A 20 2.21 -7.25 8.93
N LEU A 21 1.07 -7.95 9.05
CA LEU A 21 0.06 -8.04 7.99
C LEU A 21 -0.46 -6.67 7.56
N LYS A 22 -0.71 -5.76 8.52
CA LYS A 22 -1.11 -4.38 8.21
C LYS A 22 -0.06 -3.65 7.37
N LYS A 23 1.23 -3.82 7.68
CA LYS A 23 2.32 -3.19 6.95
C LYS A 23 2.53 -3.79 5.56
N LEU A 24 2.40 -5.10 5.41
CA LEU A 24 2.44 -5.77 4.09
C LEU A 24 1.31 -5.26 3.18
N LYS A 25 0.07 -5.22 3.69
CA LYS A 25 -1.07 -4.66 2.94
C LYS A 25 -0.84 -3.20 2.56
N ALA A 26 -0.26 -2.40 3.46
CA ALA A 26 0.03 -1.00 3.17
C ALA A 26 1.13 -0.84 2.12
N ALA A 27 2.17 -1.70 2.15
CA ALA A 27 3.24 -1.72 1.15
C ALA A 27 2.70 -2.07 -0.25
N ALA A 28 1.84 -3.09 -0.33
CA ALA A 28 1.20 -3.52 -1.56
C ALA A 28 0.31 -2.45 -2.20
N ARG A 29 -0.47 -1.72 -1.37
CA ARG A 29 -1.29 -0.59 -1.84
C ARG A 29 -0.44 0.56 -2.34
N TRP A 30 0.67 0.85 -1.65
CA TRP A 30 1.62 1.89 -2.07
C TRP A 30 2.29 1.53 -3.40
N TRP A 31 2.71 0.27 -3.56
CA TRP A 31 3.22 -0.27 -4.82
C TRP A 31 2.19 -0.14 -5.95
N ALA A 32 0.93 -0.53 -5.70
CA ALA A 32 -0.15 -0.46 -6.70
C ALA A 32 -0.40 0.97 -7.22
N ARG A 33 -0.09 1.99 -6.41
CA ARG A 33 -0.21 3.41 -6.78
C ARG A 33 1.08 3.99 -7.37
N GLY A 34 2.06 3.16 -7.70
CA GLY A 34 3.34 3.59 -8.28
C GLY A 34 4.17 4.42 -7.32
N GLY A 35 4.20 4.05 -6.04
CA GLY A 35 4.99 4.76 -5.03
C GLY A 35 4.33 6.05 -4.54
N LYS A 36 3.02 6.21 -4.72
CA LYS A 36 2.25 7.38 -4.23
C LYS A 36 1.23 6.99 -3.16
N PRO A 37 1.03 7.80 -2.12
CA PRO A 37 0.00 7.51 -1.12
C PRO A 37 -1.40 7.71 -1.73
N ALA A 38 -2.37 6.89 -1.29
CA ALA A 38 -3.76 6.92 -1.79
C ALA A 38 -4.48 8.24 -1.49
N VAL A 39 -4.19 8.80 -0.32
CA VAL A 39 -4.53 10.17 0.04
C VAL A 39 -3.20 10.91 0.07
N PRO A 40 -3.05 12.08 -0.58
CA PRO A 40 -1.85 12.89 -0.38
C PRO A 40 -1.68 13.02 1.13
N ALA A 41 -0.48 12.70 1.64
CA ALA A 41 -0.19 12.85 3.05
C ALA A 41 -0.74 14.22 3.47
N ARG A 42 -1.64 14.26 4.47
CA ARG A 42 -2.02 15.54 5.07
C ARG A 42 -0.69 16.19 5.38
N ARG A 43 -0.36 17.28 4.68
CA ARG A 43 0.88 18.01 4.92
C ARG A 43 0.78 18.57 6.34
N SER A 44 1.17 17.79 7.33
CA SER A 44 1.65 18.27 8.61
C SER A 44 3.18 18.27 8.55
N GLY A 45 3.72 18.79 7.44
CA GLY A 45 5.11 19.27 7.42
C GLY A 45 5.15 20.67 8.03
N ALA A 46 6.35 21.23 8.19
CA ALA A 46 6.58 22.58 8.73
C ALA A 46 5.57 23.61 8.21
N ALA A 47 5.31 23.63 6.90
CA ALA A 47 4.35 24.55 6.27
C ALA A 47 2.90 24.37 6.75
N GLY A 48 2.46 23.15 7.02
CA GLY A 48 1.13 22.88 7.56
C GLY A 48 1.03 23.27 9.04
N THR A 49 2.07 22.97 9.82
CA THR A 49 2.15 23.28 11.25
C THR A 49 2.26 24.80 11.49
N ALA A 50 3.00 25.52 10.64
CA ALA A 50 3.07 26.97 10.60
C ALA A 50 1.71 27.60 10.24
N LYS A 51 0.97 27.01 9.29
CA LYS A 51 -0.39 27.45 8.99
C LYS A 51 -1.33 27.31 10.19
N VAL A 52 -1.25 26.19 10.92
CA VAL A 52 -2.04 26.01 12.15
C VAL A 52 -1.68 27.06 13.21
N ALA A 53 -0.40 27.38 13.39
CA ALA A 53 0.02 28.45 14.31
C ALA A 53 -0.55 29.82 13.91
N ALA A 54 -0.53 30.15 12.60
CA ALA A 54 -1.11 31.39 12.08
C ALA A 54 -2.63 31.45 12.26
N ASP A 55 -3.34 30.36 11.98
CA ASP A 55 -4.80 30.28 12.19
C ASP A 55 -5.13 30.44 13.68
N LEU A 56 -4.41 29.77 14.58
CA LEU A 56 -4.59 29.91 16.04
C LEU A 56 -4.37 31.35 16.52
N ALA A 57 -3.34 32.03 16.01
CA ALA A 57 -3.10 33.44 16.31
C ALA A 57 -4.24 34.33 15.82
N ALA A 58 -4.75 34.09 14.61
CA ALA A 58 -5.87 34.83 14.04
C ALA A 58 -7.17 34.66 14.84
N PHE A 59 -7.39 33.49 15.45
CA PHE A 59 -8.52 33.23 16.35
C PHE A 59 -8.29 33.68 17.81
N GLY A 60 -7.16 34.35 18.11
CA GLY A 60 -6.87 34.89 19.44
C GLY A 60 -6.47 33.84 20.48
N ALA A 61 -5.93 32.70 20.05
CA ALA A 61 -5.42 31.69 20.97
C ALA A 61 -4.29 32.25 21.87
N PRO A 62 -4.13 31.72 23.11
CA PRO A 62 -3.03 32.12 23.98
C PRO A 62 -1.66 31.96 23.31
N ARG A 63 -0.76 32.92 23.52
CA ARG A 63 0.58 32.94 22.89
C ARG A 63 1.37 31.65 23.12
N GLU A 64 1.32 31.11 24.32
CA GLU A 64 1.98 29.83 24.67
C GLU A 64 1.54 28.67 23.76
N LEU A 65 0.27 28.66 23.34
CA LEU A 65 -0.24 27.65 22.43
C LEU A 65 0.29 27.91 21.01
N VAL A 66 0.26 29.16 20.55
CA VAL A 66 0.80 29.54 19.23
C VAL A 66 2.28 29.19 19.13
N ASP A 67 3.08 29.53 20.13
CA ASP A 67 4.52 29.29 20.19
C ASP A 67 4.84 27.79 20.20
N ARG A 68 4.02 26.98 20.91
CA ARG A 68 4.14 25.52 20.88
C ARG A 68 3.95 24.94 19.48
N TRP A 69 3.00 25.46 18.71
CA TRP A 69 2.76 25.01 17.34
C TRP A 69 3.79 25.57 16.36
N ALA A 70 4.28 26.80 16.58
CA ALA A 70 5.37 27.39 15.81
C ALA A 70 6.70 26.63 16.00
N GLY A 71 7.03 26.26 17.24
CA GLY A 71 8.23 25.45 17.54
C GLY A 71 8.19 24.05 16.89
N ARG A 72 7.01 23.42 16.83
CA ARG A 72 6.85 22.16 16.08
C ARG A 72 7.07 22.31 14.58
N ALA A 73 6.82 23.50 14.02
CA ALA A 73 7.06 23.76 12.60
C ALA A 73 8.56 23.89 12.30
N THR A 74 9.35 24.43 13.24
CA THR A 74 10.81 24.52 13.11
C THR A 74 11.53 23.20 13.39
N ASP A 75 10.98 22.37 14.29
CA ASP A 75 11.55 21.04 14.60
C ASP A 75 11.20 19.99 13.52
N GLN A 76 10.20 20.26 12.68
CA GLN A 76 9.92 19.49 11.48
C GLN A 76 10.77 20.00 10.33
N GLU A 77 12.06 19.67 10.35
CA GLU A 77 12.84 19.66 9.11
C GLU A 77 12.06 18.84 8.05
N ASP A 78 12.02 19.34 6.82
CA ASP A 78 11.46 18.60 5.68
C ASP A 78 12.23 17.28 5.54
N ASP A 79 11.72 16.22 6.18
CA ASP A 79 12.27 14.88 6.08
C ASP A 79 12.32 14.53 4.59
N PRO A 80 13.51 14.37 3.97
CA PRO A 80 13.61 14.03 2.55
C PRO A 80 12.94 12.68 2.24
N GLU A 81 12.71 11.85 3.26
CA GLU A 81 11.97 10.59 3.20
C GLU A 81 10.46 10.75 3.44
N ALA A 82 9.90 11.96 3.59
CA ALA A 82 8.47 12.20 3.85
C ALA A 82 7.54 11.70 2.74
N GLY A 83 8.09 11.38 1.56
CA GLY A 83 7.39 10.71 0.46
C GLY A 83 7.58 9.19 0.40
N HIS A 84 8.49 8.64 1.20
CA HIS A 84 8.87 7.23 1.18
C HIS A 84 8.08 6.44 2.22
N PHE A 85 7.67 5.24 1.87
CA PHE A 85 7.02 4.35 2.81
C PHE A 85 7.99 3.36 3.43
N ARG A 86 7.95 3.36 4.75
CA ARG A 86 8.87 2.63 5.61
C ARG A 86 8.38 1.21 5.79
N VAL A 87 9.19 0.26 5.32
CA VAL A 87 8.97 -1.18 5.49
C VAL A 87 9.57 -1.62 6.82
N ARG A 88 8.83 -2.40 7.62
CA ARG A 88 9.39 -2.98 8.85
C ARG A 88 10.42 -4.07 8.50
N PRO A 89 11.48 -4.26 9.32
CA PRO A 89 12.51 -5.27 9.03
C PRO A 89 11.96 -6.68 8.83
N ASP A 90 10.93 -7.08 9.59
CA ASP A 90 10.28 -8.39 9.48
C ASP A 90 9.49 -8.58 8.17
N CYS A 91 9.10 -7.49 7.51
CA CYS A 91 8.37 -7.50 6.23
C CYS A 91 9.29 -7.40 5.01
N TRP A 92 10.59 -7.12 5.21
CA TRP A 92 11.51 -6.76 4.13
C TRP A 92 11.65 -7.84 3.06
N LYS A 93 11.75 -9.11 3.46
CA LYS A 93 11.88 -10.24 2.53
C LYS A 93 10.65 -10.35 1.61
N ALA A 94 9.44 -10.30 2.19
CA ALA A 94 8.20 -10.36 1.43
C ALA A 94 8.07 -9.18 0.46
N VAL A 95 8.30 -7.96 0.93
CA VAL A 95 8.21 -6.75 0.09
C VAL A 95 9.25 -6.76 -1.02
N SER A 96 10.49 -7.17 -0.73
CA SER A 96 11.58 -7.24 -1.71
C SER A 96 11.33 -8.26 -2.80
N LEU A 97 10.75 -9.41 -2.45
CA LEU A 97 10.38 -10.45 -3.42
C LEU A 97 9.16 -10.02 -4.23
N PHE A 98 8.13 -9.47 -3.58
CA PHE A 98 6.95 -8.94 -4.25
C PHE A 98 7.30 -7.87 -5.29
N ALA A 99 8.19 -6.92 -4.96
CA ALA A 99 8.65 -5.91 -5.89
C ALA A 99 9.39 -6.51 -7.10
N ARG A 100 10.21 -7.56 -6.89
CA ARG A 100 10.88 -8.28 -7.99
C ARG A 100 9.92 -9.02 -8.92
N LEU A 101 8.71 -9.33 -8.46
CA LEU A 101 7.65 -9.95 -9.24
C LEU A 101 6.79 -8.94 -10.01
N GLU A 102 7.18 -7.66 -10.08
CA GLU A 102 6.43 -6.60 -10.76
C GLU A 102 6.05 -6.95 -12.21
N THR A 103 6.92 -7.64 -12.93
CA THR A 103 6.69 -8.06 -14.32
C THR A 103 6.00 -9.43 -14.43
N GLN A 104 5.84 -10.14 -13.32
CA GLN A 104 5.35 -11.53 -13.27
C GLN A 104 3.87 -11.58 -12.82
N TRP A 105 3.04 -10.78 -13.47
CA TRP A 105 1.59 -10.77 -13.27
C TRP A 105 0.87 -11.34 -14.48
N GLN A 106 -0.25 -12.01 -14.22
CA GLN A 106 -1.26 -12.32 -15.21
C GLN A 106 -2.00 -11.03 -15.58
N TRP A 107 -2.18 -10.83 -16.89
CA TRP A 107 -2.87 -9.67 -17.44
C TRP A 107 -4.06 -10.12 -18.27
N VAL A 108 -5.19 -9.43 -18.11
CA VAL A 108 -6.37 -9.63 -18.95
C VAL A 108 -6.78 -8.31 -19.60
N GLY A 109 -7.32 -8.40 -20.81
CA GLY A 109 -7.88 -7.24 -21.50
C GLY A 109 -9.20 -6.82 -20.85
N SER A 110 -9.30 -5.55 -20.49
CA SER A 110 -10.46 -4.90 -19.88
C SER A 110 -11.00 -3.83 -20.82
N GLY A 111 -11.50 -4.23 -22.00
CA GLY A 111 -12.16 -3.36 -22.99
C GLY A 111 -11.58 -1.94 -23.14
N MET A 112 -12.42 -0.92 -22.94
CA MET A 112 -12.04 0.50 -23.01
C MET A 112 -11.10 0.97 -21.89
N ALA A 113 -10.93 0.14 -20.86
CA ALA A 113 -10.10 0.39 -19.68
C ALA A 113 -8.65 -0.12 -19.84
N GLY A 114 -8.30 -0.77 -20.96
CA GLY A 114 -6.94 -1.24 -21.24
C GLY A 114 -6.69 -2.65 -20.69
N ALA A 115 -5.53 -2.90 -20.08
CA ALA A 115 -5.21 -4.20 -19.47
C ALA A 115 -5.21 -4.10 -17.94
N GLU A 116 -5.65 -5.15 -17.26
CA GLU A 116 -5.69 -5.25 -15.81
C GLU A 116 -4.91 -6.47 -15.31
N ARG A 117 -4.29 -6.32 -14.14
CA ARG A 117 -3.62 -7.43 -13.44
C ARG A 117 -4.65 -8.23 -12.68
N THR A 118 -4.64 -9.55 -12.82
CA THR A 118 -5.59 -10.45 -12.12
C THR A 118 -4.94 -11.30 -11.03
N GLY A 119 -3.63 -11.49 -11.08
CA GLY A 119 -2.87 -12.21 -10.06
C GLY A 119 -1.39 -12.36 -10.43
N LEU A 120 -0.58 -12.73 -9.45
CA LEU A 120 0.81 -13.12 -9.63
C LEU A 120 0.88 -14.47 -10.32
N ARG A 121 1.92 -14.65 -11.14
CA ARG A 121 2.29 -15.94 -11.70
C ARG A 121 3.00 -16.77 -10.65
N TYR A 122 2.28 -17.64 -9.97
CA TYR A 122 2.83 -18.41 -8.84
C TYR A 122 3.99 -19.32 -9.25
N GLU A 123 4.00 -19.79 -10.49
CA GLU A 123 5.09 -20.55 -11.09
C GLU A 123 6.41 -19.73 -11.20
N ALA A 124 6.33 -18.40 -11.28
CA ALA A 124 7.51 -17.54 -11.34
C ALA A 124 8.11 -17.25 -9.96
N ILE A 125 7.34 -17.41 -8.87
CA ILE A 125 7.75 -17.03 -7.51
C ILE A 125 9.02 -17.77 -7.09
N GLY A 126 9.07 -19.09 -7.30
CA GLY A 126 10.21 -19.92 -6.89
C GLY A 126 11.51 -19.52 -7.60
N VAL A 127 11.45 -19.31 -8.93
CA VAL A 127 12.61 -18.90 -9.73
C VAL A 127 13.08 -17.51 -9.33
N THR A 128 12.17 -16.55 -9.20
CA THR A 128 12.51 -15.17 -8.79
C THR A 128 13.10 -15.15 -7.37
N ALA A 129 12.57 -15.95 -6.45
CA ALA A 129 13.11 -16.08 -5.10
C ALA A 129 14.53 -16.67 -5.12
N GLY A 130 14.75 -17.73 -5.89
CA GLY A 130 16.06 -18.36 -6.09
C GLY A 130 17.10 -17.39 -6.65
N MET A 131 16.77 -16.67 -7.72
CA MET A 131 17.64 -15.64 -8.32
C MET A 131 17.94 -14.48 -7.37
N ALA A 132 17.04 -14.19 -6.42
CA ALA A 132 17.23 -13.17 -5.40
C ALA A 132 17.99 -13.67 -4.15
N GLY A 133 18.38 -14.95 -4.11
CA GLY A 133 18.99 -15.56 -2.92
C GLY A 133 18.03 -15.67 -1.73
N ILE A 134 16.72 -15.70 -1.98
CA ILE A 134 15.67 -15.77 -0.96
C ILE A 134 15.16 -17.20 -0.85
N THR A 135 15.34 -17.83 0.31
CA THR A 135 14.74 -19.12 0.62
C THR A 135 13.23 -18.98 0.80
N MET A 136 12.46 -19.71 -0.01
CA MET A 136 11.00 -19.78 0.13
C MET A 136 10.58 -20.58 1.36
N THR A 137 9.61 -20.05 2.08
CA THR A 137 8.92 -20.72 3.19
C THR A 137 7.41 -20.58 2.99
N THR A 138 6.62 -21.47 3.60
CA THR A 138 5.15 -21.35 3.61
C THR A 138 4.72 -20.00 4.13
N ALA A 139 5.36 -19.55 5.21
CA ALA A 139 5.16 -18.23 5.76
C ALA A 139 5.41 -17.15 4.70
N LEU A 140 6.56 -17.13 4.02
CA LEU A 140 6.86 -16.10 3.03
C LEU A 140 5.84 -16.11 1.89
N PHE A 141 5.39 -17.29 1.47
CA PHE A 141 4.34 -17.44 0.47
C PHE A 141 3.01 -16.83 0.95
N ASP A 142 2.57 -17.10 2.17
CA ASP A 142 1.35 -16.49 2.74
C ASP A 142 1.44 -14.95 2.78
N ASP A 143 2.63 -14.39 3.06
CA ASP A 143 2.84 -12.94 3.03
C ASP A 143 2.69 -12.38 1.61
N LEU A 144 3.19 -13.10 0.59
CA LEU A 144 3.00 -12.71 -0.81
C LEU A 144 1.52 -12.72 -1.19
N GLN A 145 0.75 -13.72 -0.78
CA GLN A 145 -0.70 -13.76 -1.03
C GLN A 145 -1.45 -12.60 -0.34
N VAL A 146 -1.04 -12.25 0.89
CA VAL A 146 -1.58 -11.08 1.59
C VAL A 146 -1.29 -9.78 0.84
N MET A 147 -0.07 -9.64 0.32
CA MET A 147 0.32 -8.48 -0.49
C MET A 147 -0.44 -8.45 -1.83
N GLU A 148 -0.51 -9.57 -2.54
CA GLU A 148 -1.24 -9.72 -3.81
C GLU A 148 -2.71 -9.29 -3.66
N ALA A 149 -3.43 -9.86 -2.70
CA ALA A 149 -4.83 -9.51 -2.46
C ALA A 149 -5.02 -8.02 -2.15
N ALA A 150 -4.09 -7.42 -1.41
CA ALA A 150 -4.12 -5.98 -1.12
C ALA A 150 -3.80 -5.11 -2.34
N ALA A 151 -2.87 -5.53 -3.20
CA ALA A 151 -2.55 -4.85 -4.45
C ALA A 151 -3.73 -4.91 -5.43
N LEU A 152 -4.31 -6.10 -5.64
CA LEU A 152 -5.49 -6.28 -6.50
C LEU A 152 -6.66 -5.41 -6.05
N GLY A 153 -6.96 -5.40 -4.74
CA GLY A 153 -8.01 -4.55 -4.18
C GLY A 153 -7.77 -3.05 -4.36
N GLU A 154 -6.51 -2.61 -4.43
CA GLU A 154 -6.17 -1.21 -4.69
C GLU A 154 -6.19 -0.87 -6.18
N LEU A 155 -5.66 -1.76 -7.03
CA LEU A 155 -5.73 -1.65 -8.49
C LEU A 155 -7.17 -1.55 -8.98
N ALA A 156 -8.09 -2.34 -8.40
CA ALA A 156 -9.52 -2.26 -8.71
C ALA A 156 -10.12 -0.88 -8.40
N LYS A 157 -9.72 -0.24 -7.30
CA LYS A 157 -10.17 1.13 -6.96
C LYS A 157 -9.62 2.15 -7.95
N ILE A 158 -8.33 2.08 -8.27
CA ILE A 158 -7.67 2.96 -9.24
C ILE A 158 -8.35 2.84 -10.60
N MET A 159 -8.67 1.62 -11.02
CA MET A 159 -9.37 1.36 -12.26
C MET A 159 -10.78 1.97 -12.25
N LYS A 160 -11.54 1.78 -11.17
CA LYS A 160 -12.85 2.42 -10.99
C LYS A 160 -12.76 3.94 -11.04
N GLU A 161 -11.83 4.54 -10.31
CA GLU A 161 -11.57 5.99 -10.32
C GLU A 161 -11.27 6.53 -11.72
N ARG A 162 -10.56 5.73 -12.54
CA ARG A 162 -10.23 6.08 -13.93
C ARG A 162 -11.43 5.95 -14.86
N ILE A 163 -12.25 4.91 -14.73
CA ILE A 163 -13.51 4.75 -15.49
C ILE A 163 -14.46 5.90 -15.19
N ASP A 164 -14.69 6.19 -13.89
CA ASP A 164 -15.55 7.29 -13.45
C ASP A 164 -15.10 8.65 -14.01
N ARG A 165 -13.78 8.85 -14.18
CA ARG A 165 -13.21 10.05 -14.80
C ARG A 165 -13.50 10.11 -16.29
N LEU A 166 -13.25 9.01 -17.02
CA LEU A 166 -13.52 8.92 -18.46
C LEU A 166 -15.00 9.15 -18.77
N ASP A 167 -15.91 8.61 -17.94
CA ASP A 167 -17.35 8.81 -18.10
C ASP A 167 -17.79 10.26 -17.86
N ARG A 168 -17.15 10.98 -16.93
CA ARG A 168 -17.41 12.42 -16.71
C ARG A 168 -16.92 13.29 -17.86
N GLU A 169 -15.78 12.93 -18.44
CA GLU A 169 -15.15 13.66 -19.55
C GLU A 169 -15.81 13.34 -20.90
N ARG A 170 -16.60 12.27 -20.98
CA ARG A 170 -17.33 11.90 -22.19
C ARG A 170 -18.36 12.99 -22.51
N PRO A 171 -18.24 13.68 -23.67
CA PRO A 171 -19.18 14.72 -24.03
C PRO A 171 -20.59 14.12 -24.10
N ARG A 172 -21.53 14.67 -23.32
CA ARG A 172 -22.95 14.35 -23.47
C ARG A 172 -23.32 14.70 -24.90
N GLY A 173 -23.62 13.68 -25.70
CA GLY A 173 -23.89 13.86 -27.13
C GLY A 173 -24.91 14.97 -27.34
N ARG A 174 -24.59 15.91 -28.25
CA ARG A 174 -25.62 16.70 -28.90
C ARG A 174 -26.54 15.71 -29.59
N GLY A 175 -27.77 15.59 -29.08
CA GLY A 175 -28.83 14.90 -29.79
C GLY A 175 -28.93 15.49 -31.19
N ARG A 176 -28.86 14.61 -32.18
CA ARG A 176 -29.42 14.87 -33.51
C ARG A 176 -30.80 14.24 -33.54
#